data_AF-A0A7J7JA26-F1
#
_entry.id   AF-A0A7J7JA26-F1
#
_cell.length_a   1.000
_cell.length_b   1.000
_cell.length_c   1.000
_cell.angle_alpha   90.00
_cell.angle_beta   90.00
_cell.angle_gamma   90.00
#
_symmetry.space_group_name_H-M   'P 1'
#
loop_
_entity.id
_entity.type
_entity.pdbx_description
1 polymer ?
#
loop_
_entity_poly.entity_id
_entity_poly.type
_entity_poly.pdbx_seq_one_letter_code
_entity_poly.pdbx_strand_id
1 'polypeptide(L)'
;MSHTSLWEVGSESSNPSKTVLVTGGSGLVGKAIEHVVATGECAEDEKWVFVTSKEADLTDAAAVKKLFSKVKPTHVIHLAAMVGGLFKNMKYNLDFLRKNLAINDNVLQASFESGVVKLVSCLSTCIFPDKTTYPIDETMIHNGPPHNSNFGYSYAKRLIDVQNRAYAEQHGCKYTAVIPTNVFGPHDNFSIEDGHVLPALMHKIYLAKNEGKEFTVWGTGSPRRQFIYSLDLARLFIWTLREYDEIDPIILSVGEEDEVSIKEAANMVIEGHGLYWRSQL
;
A
#
# COMPACT_ATOMS: atom_id res chain seq x y z
N MET A 1 -68.61 8.03 -1.59
CA MET A 1 -67.68 7.66 -0.51
C MET A 1 -66.33 7.51 -1.15
N SER A 2 -65.50 8.52 -1.01
CA SER A 2 -64.09 8.50 -1.40
C SER A 2 -63.31 7.70 -0.37
N HIS A 3 -62.39 6.84 -0.81
CA HIS A 3 -61.09 6.65 -0.17
C HIS A 3 -60.16 5.91 -1.12
N THR A 4 -59.16 6.65 -1.59
CA THR A 4 -57.91 6.20 -2.19
C THR A 4 -56.88 6.10 -1.06
N SER A 5 -56.10 5.02 -0.97
CA SER A 5 -54.67 5.04 -0.60
C SER A 5 -54.09 3.65 -0.85
N LEU A 6 -53.27 3.47 -1.89
CA LEU A 6 -51.81 3.68 -1.88
C LEU A 6 -51.12 2.72 -0.90
N TRP A 7 -50.78 1.54 -1.41
CA TRP A 7 -49.64 0.76 -0.94
C TRP A 7 -48.53 0.92 -1.98
N GLU A 8 -47.81 2.04 -1.90
CA GLU A 8 -46.45 2.07 -2.44
C GLU A 8 -45.57 1.35 -1.43
N VAL A 9 -45.17 0.13 -1.77
CA VAL A 9 -44.07 -0.55 -1.09
C VAL A 9 -42.80 0.09 -1.62
N GLY A 10 -42.39 1.19 -1.00
CA GLY A 10 -41.03 1.72 -1.16
C GLY A 10 -40.06 0.75 -0.47
N SER A 11 -39.31 0.00 -1.25
CA SER A 11 -38.14 -0.73 -0.76
C SER A 11 -37.09 0.29 -0.34
N GLU A 12 -36.98 0.57 0.96
CA GLU A 12 -35.78 1.22 1.51
C GLU A 12 -34.62 0.23 1.37
N SER A 13 -33.93 0.25 0.23
CA SER A 13 -32.58 -0.26 0.12
C SER A 13 -31.62 0.77 0.74
N SER A 14 -31.72 0.97 2.04
CA SER A 14 -30.88 1.94 2.76
C SER A 14 -29.63 1.25 3.30
N ASN A 15 -28.75 0.78 2.42
CA ASN A 15 -27.38 0.52 2.85
C ASN A 15 -26.80 1.85 3.36
N PRO A 16 -26.32 1.91 4.62
CA PRO A 16 -25.77 3.15 5.15
C PRO A 16 -24.57 3.58 4.32
N SER A 17 -24.57 4.83 3.85
CA SER A 17 -23.52 5.36 2.99
C SER A 17 -22.15 5.20 3.65
N LYS A 18 -21.20 4.58 2.93
CA LYS A 18 -19.84 4.33 3.38
C LYS A 18 -18.97 5.52 3.02
N THR A 19 -18.25 6.09 4.00
CA THR A 19 -17.20 7.07 3.72
C THR A 19 -15.85 6.40 3.92
N VAL A 20 -15.12 6.20 2.81
CA VAL A 20 -13.80 5.56 2.77
C VAL A 20 -12.71 6.63 2.76
N LEU A 21 -11.97 6.75 3.86
CA LEU A 21 -10.79 7.60 3.95
C LEU A 21 -9.56 6.85 3.48
N VAL A 22 -8.86 7.38 2.48
CA VAL A 22 -7.60 6.83 1.97
C VAL A 22 -6.45 7.77 2.34
N THR A 23 -5.65 7.37 3.33
CA THR A 23 -4.44 8.11 3.70
C THR A 23 -3.31 7.79 2.71
N GLY A 24 -2.49 8.77 2.35
CA GLY A 24 -1.43 8.57 1.35
C GLY A 24 -1.98 8.50 -0.08
N GLY A 25 -3.13 9.13 -0.33
CA GLY A 25 -3.87 9.06 -1.59
C GLY A 25 -3.13 9.63 -2.81
N SER A 26 -2.09 10.44 -2.61
CA SER A 26 -1.26 10.98 -3.70
C SER A 26 -0.13 10.06 -4.15
N GLY A 27 0.15 8.97 -3.43
CA GLY A 27 1.21 8.03 -3.79
C GLY A 27 0.79 7.02 -4.87
N LEU A 28 1.73 6.18 -5.30
CA LEU A 28 1.53 5.11 -6.29
C LEU A 28 0.23 4.32 -6.07
N VAL A 29 0.07 3.72 -4.89
CA VAL A 29 -1.09 2.88 -4.57
C VAL A 29 -2.36 3.72 -4.42
N GLY A 30 -2.25 4.91 -3.81
CA GLY A 30 -3.38 5.82 -3.64
C GLY A 30 -3.98 6.28 -4.98
N LYS A 31 -3.13 6.63 -5.94
CA LYS A 31 -3.53 7.00 -7.30
C LYS A 31 -4.09 5.83 -8.10
N ALA A 32 -3.57 4.62 -7.88
CA ALA A 32 -4.12 3.43 -8.49
C ALA A 32 -5.54 3.13 -7.98
N ILE A 33 -5.78 3.24 -6.67
CA ILE A 33 -7.11 3.08 -6.08
C ILE A 33 -8.05 4.18 -6.59
N GLU A 34 -7.61 5.44 -6.62
CA GLU A 34 -8.39 6.55 -7.17
C GLU A 34 -8.81 6.27 -8.63
N HIS A 35 -7.88 5.77 -9.45
CA HIS A 35 -8.16 5.41 -10.84
C HIS A 35 -9.19 4.28 -10.96
N VAL A 36 -9.01 3.18 -10.21
CA VAL A 36 -9.92 2.02 -10.27
C VAL A 36 -11.33 2.38 -9.79
N VAL A 37 -11.44 3.13 -8.69
CA VAL A 37 -12.72 3.63 -8.18
C VAL A 37 -13.40 4.52 -9.22
N ALA A 38 -12.68 5.45 -9.83
CA ALA A 38 -13.25 6.39 -10.81
C ALA A 38 -13.68 5.74 -12.13
N THR A 39 -13.13 4.57 -12.49
CA THR A 39 -13.31 3.95 -13.82
C THR A 39 -14.25 2.75 -13.84
N GLY A 40 -14.71 2.23 -12.70
CA GLY A 40 -15.70 1.17 -12.74
C GLY A 40 -16.01 0.43 -11.44
N GLU A 41 -15.31 0.71 -10.34
CA GLU A 41 -15.53 -0.01 -9.08
C GLU A 41 -16.16 0.82 -7.96
N CYS A 42 -16.52 2.10 -8.17
CA CYS A 42 -17.25 2.85 -7.14
C CYS A 42 -18.70 2.37 -7.04
N ALA A 43 -19.07 1.82 -5.88
CA ALA A 43 -20.48 1.55 -5.58
C ALA A 43 -21.20 2.88 -5.31
N GLU A 44 -22.50 2.96 -5.63
CA GLU A 44 -23.30 4.18 -5.47
C GLU A 44 -23.42 4.64 -4.00
N ASP A 45 -23.26 3.72 -3.05
CA ASP A 45 -23.30 3.98 -1.61
C ASP A 45 -21.94 4.38 -1.00
N GLU A 46 -20.87 4.45 -1.80
CA GLU A 46 -19.52 4.74 -1.35
C GLU A 46 -19.04 6.15 -1.72
N LYS A 47 -18.57 6.88 -0.72
CA LYS A 47 -17.85 8.15 -0.88
C LYS A 47 -16.38 7.96 -0.53
N TRP A 48 -15.51 8.17 -1.51
CA TRP A 48 -14.07 8.03 -1.37
C TRP A 48 -13.39 9.39 -1.11
N VAL A 49 -12.53 9.46 -0.10
CA VAL A 49 -11.80 10.67 0.30
C VAL A 49 -10.31 10.37 0.35
N PHE A 50 -9.59 10.81 -0.67
CA PHE A 50 -8.13 10.66 -0.78
C PHE A 50 -7.43 11.85 -0.15
N VAL A 51 -6.53 11.62 0.81
CA VAL A 51 -5.83 12.69 1.52
C VAL A 51 -4.31 12.58 1.38
N THR A 52 -3.66 13.73 1.43
CA THR A 52 -2.20 13.88 1.34
C THR A 52 -1.66 14.56 2.61
N SER A 53 -0.35 14.72 2.68
CA SER A 53 0.30 15.45 3.79
C SER A 53 -0.04 16.94 3.82
N LYS A 54 -0.63 17.50 2.74
CA LYS A 54 -1.11 18.90 2.72
C LYS A 54 -2.40 19.09 3.51
N GLU A 55 -3.23 18.05 3.60
CA GLU A 55 -4.49 18.08 4.34
C GLU A 55 -4.28 17.79 5.84
N ALA A 56 -3.34 16.90 6.17
CA ALA A 56 -2.93 16.62 7.54
C ALA A 56 -1.53 15.99 7.59
N ASP A 57 -0.67 16.50 8.48
CA ASP A 57 0.54 15.78 8.88
C ASP A 57 0.15 14.65 9.83
N LEU A 58 0.27 13.41 9.36
CA LEU A 58 -0.16 12.25 10.14
C LEU A 58 0.78 11.92 11.31
N THR A 59 1.93 12.58 11.42
CA THR A 59 2.79 12.50 12.62
C THR A 59 2.24 13.32 13.79
N ASP A 60 1.31 14.24 13.54
CA ASP A 60 0.65 15.07 14.56
C ASP A 60 -0.76 14.55 14.89
N ALA A 61 -0.93 14.05 16.11
CA ALA A 61 -2.20 13.51 16.61
C ALA A 61 -3.36 14.52 16.51
N ALA A 62 -3.11 15.81 16.74
CA ALA A 62 -4.16 16.83 16.67
C ALA A 62 -4.62 17.07 15.22
N ALA A 63 -3.68 17.06 14.27
CA ALA A 63 -3.98 17.13 12.85
C ALA A 63 -4.80 15.92 12.37
N VAL A 64 -4.43 14.70 12.80
CA VAL A 64 -5.19 13.48 12.49
C VAL A 64 -6.59 13.54 13.09
N LYS A 65 -6.75 13.93 14.36
CA LYS A 65 -8.07 14.05 15.00
C LYS A 65 -8.97 15.05 14.28
N LYS A 66 -8.41 16.19 13.84
CA LYS A 66 -9.13 17.19 13.03
C LYS A 66 -9.55 16.63 11.67
N LEU A 67 -8.68 15.87 11.02
CA LEU A 67 -8.99 15.20 9.75
C LEU A 67 -10.17 14.23 9.92
N PHE A 68 -10.11 13.33 10.92
CA PHE A 68 -11.16 12.35 11.19
C PHE A 68 -12.48 13.03 11.58
N SER A 69 -12.45 14.09 12.38
CA SER A 69 -13.65 14.87 12.74
C SER A 69 -14.31 15.53 11.53
N LYS A 70 -13.53 15.94 10.53
CA LYS A 70 -14.02 16.54 9.28
C LYS A 70 -14.58 15.48 8.32
N VAL A 71 -13.87 14.37 8.14
CA VAL A 71 -14.23 13.33 7.15
C VAL A 71 -15.31 12.39 7.69
N LYS A 72 -15.28 12.08 8.99
CA LYS A 72 -16.14 11.08 9.65
C LYS A 72 -16.16 9.74 8.90
N PRO A 73 -14.98 9.12 8.69
CA PRO A 73 -14.90 7.90 7.92
C PRO A 73 -15.60 6.75 8.62
N THR A 74 -16.29 5.90 7.85
CA THR A 74 -16.75 4.60 8.32
C THR A 74 -15.72 3.51 8.01
N HIS A 75 -14.87 3.74 7.01
CA HIS A 75 -13.84 2.82 6.54
C HIS A 75 -12.54 3.57 6.30
N VAL A 76 -11.40 2.91 6.52
CA VAL A 76 -10.07 3.50 6.28
C VAL A 76 -9.19 2.54 5.48
N ILE A 77 -8.58 3.05 4.41
CA ILE A 77 -7.42 2.43 3.78
C ILE A 77 -6.18 3.25 4.17
N HIS A 78 -5.27 2.62 4.91
CA HIS A 78 -4.08 3.26 5.46
C HIS A 78 -2.82 2.94 4.64
N LEU A 79 -2.51 3.81 3.65
CA LEU A 79 -1.33 3.67 2.78
C LEU A 79 -0.18 4.62 3.19
N ALA A 80 -0.48 5.67 3.95
CA ALA A 80 0.51 6.67 4.31
C ALA A 80 1.64 6.08 5.16
N ALA A 81 2.87 6.39 4.77
CA ALA A 81 4.07 6.01 5.51
C ALA A 81 5.20 6.95 5.11
N MET A 82 6.19 7.10 5.99
CA MET A 82 7.51 7.56 5.55
C MET A 82 8.19 6.42 4.81
N VAL A 83 8.38 6.60 3.50
CA VAL A 83 8.94 5.59 2.58
C VAL A 83 10.18 6.11 1.85
N GLY A 84 10.96 5.21 1.28
CA GLY A 84 12.13 5.53 0.46
C GLY A 84 12.82 4.27 -0.07
N GLY A 85 13.74 4.43 -1.01
CA GLY A 85 14.58 3.34 -1.50
C GLY A 85 15.52 2.76 -0.43
N LEU A 86 16.24 1.70 -0.81
CA LEU A 86 17.11 0.93 0.10
C LEU A 86 18.13 1.81 0.84
N PHE A 87 18.86 2.67 0.11
CA PHE A 87 19.91 3.50 0.69
C PHE A 87 19.37 4.54 1.68
N LYS A 88 18.20 5.10 1.42
CA LYS A 88 17.54 6.05 2.33
C LYS A 88 17.13 5.38 3.63
N ASN A 89 16.56 4.18 3.56
CA ASN A 89 16.21 3.40 4.77
C ASN A 89 17.44 3.10 5.62
N MET A 90 18.53 2.65 5.00
CA MET A 90 19.79 2.34 5.69
C MET A 90 20.32 3.55 6.48
N LYS A 91 20.26 4.74 5.88
CA LYS A 91 20.79 5.97 6.45
C LYS A 91 19.96 6.51 7.62
N TYR A 92 18.64 6.31 7.62
CA TYR A 92 17.71 7.02 8.52
C TYR A 92 16.82 6.09 9.36
N ASN A 93 17.31 4.92 9.77
CA ASN A 93 16.52 3.90 10.50
C ASN A 93 15.73 4.46 11.70
N LEU A 94 16.32 5.37 12.50
CA LEU A 94 15.61 5.99 13.63
C LEU A 94 14.41 6.84 13.17
N ASP A 95 14.58 7.64 12.12
CA ASP A 95 13.51 8.50 11.60
C ASP A 95 12.39 7.66 11.00
N PHE A 96 12.74 6.61 10.24
CA PHE A 96 11.78 5.65 9.69
C PHE A 96 10.99 4.96 10.81
N LEU A 97 11.65 4.55 11.90
CA LEU A 97 10.97 3.96 13.05
C LEU A 97 10.02 4.97 13.69
N ARG A 98 10.52 6.12 14.15
CA ARG A 98 9.74 7.08 14.94
C ARG A 98 8.56 7.67 14.16
N LYS A 99 8.77 8.06 12.91
CA LYS A 99 7.72 8.69 12.11
C LYS A 99 6.64 7.70 11.73
N ASN A 100 7.00 6.48 11.33
CA ASN A 100 5.99 5.48 11.00
C ASN A 100 5.23 5.02 12.25
N LEU A 101 5.88 4.87 13.41
CA LEU A 101 5.17 4.61 14.66
C LEU A 101 4.14 5.71 14.97
N ALA A 102 4.52 6.98 14.89
CA ALA A 102 3.60 8.09 15.12
C ALA A 102 2.44 8.12 14.11
N ILE A 103 2.73 7.95 12.82
CA ILE A 103 1.72 7.89 11.75
C ILE A 103 0.71 6.77 12.01
N ASN A 104 1.21 5.56 12.27
CA ASN A 104 0.38 4.38 12.44
C ASN A 104 -0.48 4.51 13.70
N ASP A 105 0.13 4.84 14.83
CA ASP A 105 -0.57 4.99 16.13
C ASP A 105 -1.67 6.05 16.04
N ASN A 106 -1.36 7.24 15.49
CA ASN A 106 -2.34 8.31 15.34
C ASN A 106 -3.52 7.90 14.45
N VAL A 107 -3.27 7.21 13.32
CA VAL A 107 -4.33 6.80 12.39
C VAL A 107 -5.19 5.69 12.97
N LEU A 108 -4.59 4.66 13.59
CA LEU A 108 -5.34 3.56 14.20
C LEU A 108 -6.16 4.04 15.40
N GLN A 109 -5.57 4.85 16.28
CA GLN A 109 -6.27 5.42 17.44
C GLN A 109 -7.41 6.34 17.01
N ALA A 110 -7.20 7.23 16.03
CA ALA A 110 -8.27 8.11 15.54
C ALA A 110 -9.39 7.33 14.84
N SER A 111 -9.06 6.21 14.19
CA SER A 111 -10.04 5.30 13.60
C SER A 111 -10.90 4.67 14.68
N PHE A 112 -10.29 4.22 15.77
CA PHE A 112 -11.00 3.66 16.92
C PHE A 112 -11.91 4.70 17.58
N GLU A 113 -11.38 5.88 17.91
CA GLU A 113 -12.15 6.98 18.53
C GLU A 113 -13.33 7.47 17.68
N SER A 114 -13.22 7.33 16.35
CA SER A 114 -14.26 7.78 15.41
C SER A 114 -15.26 6.69 15.04
N GLY A 115 -15.12 5.48 15.57
CA GLY A 115 -16.02 4.36 15.26
C GLY A 115 -15.86 3.82 13.84
N VAL A 116 -14.65 3.85 13.27
CA VAL A 116 -14.36 3.22 11.98
C VAL A 116 -14.66 1.71 12.07
N VAL A 117 -15.51 1.23 11.18
CA VAL A 117 -16.00 -0.15 11.14
C VAL A 117 -14.92 -1.11 10.67
N LYS A 118 -14.12 -0.71 9.67
CA LYS A 118 -13.06 -1.53 9.09
C LYS A 118 -11.88 -0.68 8.64
N LEU A 119 -10.68 -1.13 8.95
CA LEU A 119 -9.43 -0.49 8.56
C LEU A 119 -8.52 -1.51 7.87
N VAL A 120 -8.00 -1.17 6.69
CA VAL A 120 -7.03 -1.97 5.97
C VAL A 120 -5.73 -1.18 5.86
N SER A 121 -4.71 -1.61 6.59
CA SER A 121 -3.36 -1.04 6.50
C SER A 121 -2.53 -1.68 5.40
N CYS A 122 -1.47 -0.98 4.96
CA CYS A 122 -0.50 -1.50 4.01
C CYS A 122 0.82 -1.85 4.69
N LEU A 123 1.16 -3.14 4.70
CA LEU A 123 2.45 -3.68 5.14
C LEU A 123 3.42 -3.76 3.94
N SER A 124 4.47 -4.58 4.05
CA SER A 124 5.46 -4.81 2.99
C SER A 124 6.16 -6.13 3.21
N THR A 125 6.58 -6.83 2.17
CA THR A 125 7.39 -8.06 2.33
C THR A 125 8.77 -7.83 2.96
N CYS A 126 9.27 -6.58 2.99
CA CYS A 126 10.54 -6.29 3.69
C CYS A 126 10.44 -6.38 5.23
N ILE A 127 9.25 -6.65 5.77
CA ILE A 127 9.05 -6.88 7.19
C ILE A 127 9.37 -8.31 7.61
N PHE A 128 9.40 -9.28 6.68
CA PHE A 128 9.61 -10.67 7.05
C PHE A 128 11.01 -10.93 7.62
N PRO A 129 11.22 -12.03 8.36
CA PRO A 129 12.52 -12.37 8.92
C PRO A 129 13.59 -12.51 7.83
N ASP A 130 14.80 -12.00 8.10
CA ASP A 130 15.95 -12.11 7.20
C ASP A 130 16.36 -13.57 6.95
N LYS A 131 16.37 -14.35 8.04
CA LYS A 131 16.66 -15.79 8.01
C LYS A 131 15.35 -16.54 8.13
N THR A 132 14.82 -16.98 6.99
CA THR A 132 13.52 -17.66 6.90
C THR A 132 13.55 -18.81 5.90
N THR A 133 12.54 -19.67 5.95
CA THR A 133 12.22 -20.63 4.88
C THR A 133 11.35 -19.97 3.81
N TYR A 134 11.34 -20.57 2.61
CA TYR A 134 10.51 -20.15 1.48
C TYR A 134 9.59 -21.29 1.04
N PRO A 135 8.38 -20.98 0.52
CA PRO A 135 7.80 -19.64 0.45
C PRO A 135 7.49 -19.06 1.82
N ILE A 136 7.35 -17.73 1.87
CA ILE A 136 6.96 -17.02 3.08
C ILE A 136 5.43 -16.87 3.07
N ASP A 137 4.78 -17.18 4.18
CA ASP A 137 3.36 -16.93 4.41
C ASP A 137 3.11 -15.91 5.53
N GLU A 138 1.86 -15.53 5.72
CA GLU A 138 1.41 -14.50 6.66
C GLU A 138 1.64 -14.86 8.13
N THR A 139 1.78 -16.15 8.45
CA THR A 139 2.07 -16.61 9.82
C THR A 139 3.52 -16.35 10.21
N MET A 140 4.40 -16.07 9.24
CA MET A 140 5.84 -15.97 9.45
C MET A 140 6.35 -14.57 9.78
N ILE A 141 5.48 -13.54 9.79
CA ILE A 141 5.85 -12.12 9.96
C ILE A 141 6.76 -11.89 11.16
N HIS A 142 6.51 -12.57 12.28
CA HIS A 142 7.21 -12.35 13.55
C HIS A 142 8.25 -13.42 13.89
N ASN A 143 8.54 -14.36 12.99
CA ASN A 143 9.39 -15.53 13.25
C ASN A 143 10.90 -15.24 13.15
N GLY A 144 11.34 -14.11 13.71
CA GLY A 144 12.73 -13.67 13.71
C GLY A 144 12.92 -12.23 13.25
N PRO A 145 14.12 -11.65 13.40
CA PRO A 145 14.37 -10.25 13.08
C PRO A 145 14.33 -9.99 11.56
N PRO A 146 13.85 -8.82 11.10
CA PRO A 146 13.95 -8.40 9.71
C PRO A 146 15.41 -8.07 9.34
N HIS A 147 15.69 -7.87 8.07
CA HIS A 147 17.03 -7.50 7.61
C HIS A 147 17.49 -6.15 8.18
N ASN A 148 18.77 -6.04 8.53
CA ASN A 148 19.34 -4.88 9.22
C ASN A 148 19.36 -3.59 8.38
N SER A 149 19.18 -3.67 7.06
CA SER A 149 19.21 -2.47 6.21
C SER A 149 18.09 -1.48 6.49
N ASN A 150 16.94 -1.95 6.96
CA ASN A 150 15.73 -1.14 7.07
C ASN A 150 14.90 -1.53 8.31
N PHE A 151 15.55 -2.06 9.35
CA PHE A 151 14.89 -2.60 10.53
C PHE A 151 13.94 -1.58 11.20
N GLY A 152 14.26 -0.29 11.17
CA GLY A 152 13.40 0.75 11.75
C GLY A 152 12.04 0.85 11.05
N TYR A 153 12.04 0.82 9.71
CA TYR A 153 10.80 0.74 8.92
C TYR A 153 10.10 -0.60 9.12
N SER A 154 10.85 -1.70 9.05
CA SER A 154 10.30 -3.06 9.15
C SER A 154 9.57 -3.30 10.48
N TYR A 155 10.18 -2.93 11.62
CA TYR A 155 9.52 -3.06 12.92
C TYR A 155 8.33 -2.12 13.07
N ALA A 156 8.41 -0.88 12.57
CA ALA A 156 7.25 0.03 12.61
C ALA A 156 6.05 -0.53 11.84
N LYS A 157 6.28 -1.22 10.72
CA LYS A 157 5.24 -1.91 9.96
C LYS A 157 4.75 -3.18 10.67
N ARG A 158 5.62 -4.02 11.24
CA ARG A 158 5.20 -5.18 12.05
C ARG A 158 4.27 -4.80 13.20
N LEU A 159 4.51 -3.65 13.83
CA LEU A 159 3.67 -3.17 14.93
C LEU A 159 2.25 -2.76 14.49
N ILE A 160 1.98 -2.56 13.20
CA ILE A 160 0.60 -2.42 12.71
C ILE A 160 -0.17 -3.73 12.93
N ASP A 161 0.40 -4.87 12.56
CA ASP A 161 -0.25 -6.19 12.77
C ASP A 161 -0.47 -6.47 14.26
N VAL A 162 0.49 -6.11 15.13
CA VAL A 162 0.31 -6.21 16.58
C VAL A 162 -0.83 -5.32 17.08
N GLN A 163 -0.91 -4.06 16.61
CA GLN A 163 -2.01 -3.16 16.96
C GLN A 163 -3.35 -3.69 16.47
N ASN A 164 -3.44 -4.18 15.23
CA ASN A 164 -4.64 -4.77 14.66
C ASN A 164 -5.19 -5.89 15.55
N ARG A 165 -4.33 -6.84 15.93
CA ARG A 165 -4.69 -7.94 16.84
C ARG A 165 -5.14 -7.43 18.21
N ALA A 166 -4.43 -6.45 18.78
CA ALA A 166 -4.78 -5.89 20.08
C ALA A 166 -6.14 -5.15 20.08
N TYR A 167 -6.42 -4.34 19.04
CA TYR A 167 -7.72 -3.68 18.86
C TYR A 167 -8.84 -4.72 18.66
N ALA A 168 -8.58 -5.79 17.91
CA ALA A 168 -9.54 -6.87 17.72
C ALA A 168 -9.82 -7.61 19.03
N GLU A 169 -8.80 -8.01 19.78
CA GLU A 169 -8.94 -8.74 21.04
C GLU A 169 -9.65 -7.93 22.12
N GLN A 170 -9.26 -6.65 22.29
CA GLN A 170 -9.79 -5.81 23.37
C GLN A 170 -11.14 -5.17 23.04
N HIS A 171 -11.39 -4.86 21.75
CA HIS A 171 -12.52 -4.02 21.34
C HIS A 171 -13.35 -4.59 20.17
N GLY A 172 -12.99 -5.77 19.63
CA GLY A 172 -13.70 -6.36 18.50
C GLY A 172 -13.56 -5.58 17.19
N CYS A 173 -12.54 -4.73 17.06
CA CYS A 173 -12.32 -3.95 15.84
C CYS A 173 -11.91 -4.83 14.66
N LYS A 174 -12.46 -4.56 13.47
CA LYS A 174 -12.06 -5.22 12.21
C LYS A 174 -10.89 -4.49 11.54
N TYR A 175 -9.75 -4.46 12.22
CA TYR A 175 -8.53 -3.86 11.68
C TYR A 175 -7.63 -4.97 11.13
N THR A 176 -7.25 -4.85 9.87
CA THR A 176 -6.46 -5.85 9.14
C THR A 176 -5.40 -5.14 8.30
N ALA A 177 -4.60 -5.91 7.57
CA ALA A 177 -3.61 -5.36 6.67
C ALA A 177 -3.35 -6.25 5.46
N VAL A 178 -2.83 -5.65 4.40
CA VAL A 178 -2.34 -6.37 3.22
C VAL A 178 -0.83 -6.27 3.13
N ILE A 179 -0.20 -7.29 2.55
CA ILE A 179 1.25 -7.39 2.37
C ILE A 179 1.54 -7.45 0.86
N PRO A 180 1.63 -6.30 0.17
CA PRO A 180 2.04 -6.29 -1.23
C PRO A 180 3.53 -6.64 -1.38
N THR A 181 3.89 -7.23 -2.51
CA THR A 181 5.29 -7.36 -2.95
C THR A 181 5.78 -6.06 -3.60
N ASN A 182 6.64 -6.14 -4.62
CA ASN A 182 7.25 -4.95 -5.22
C ASN A 182 6.23 -4.27 -6.14
N VAL A 183 5.58 -3.22 -5.65
CA VAL A 183 4.57 -2.48 -6.43
C VAL A 183 5.24 -1.60 -7.47
N PHE A 184 4.68 -1.54 -8.68
CA PHE A 184 5.10 -0.60 -9.72
C PHE A 184 3.91 -0.06 -10.52
N GLY A 185 4.05 1.11 -11.12
CA GLY A 185 3.04 1.67 -12.02
C GLY A 185 3.08 3.20 -12.14
N PRO A 186 2.03 3.82 -12.73
CA PRO A 186 1.93 5.26 -12.82
C PRO A 186 1.99 5.96 -11.46
N HIS A 187 2.55 7.17 -11.42
CA HIS A 187 2.73 7.97 -10.19
C HIS A 187 3.71 7.40 -9.15
N ASP A 188 4.57 6.45 -9.54
CA ASP A 188 5.68 5.98 -8.71
C ASP A 188 6.77 7.05 -8.53
N ASN A 189 7.70 6.80 -7.60
CA ASN A 189 8.92 7.57 -7.46
C ASN A 189 10.00 7.06 -8.42
N PHE A 190 10.13 7.72 -9.58
CA PHE A 190 11.14 7.44 -10.59
C PHE A 190 12.53 8.00 -10.28
N SER A 191 12.78 8.51 -9.06
CA SER A 191 14.13 8.92 -8.66
C SER A 191 15.12 7.75 -8.79
N ILE A 192 16.28 8.00 -9.40
CA ILE A 192 17.35 7.00 -9.51
C ILE A 192 18.00 6.70 -8.15
N GLU A 193 18.07 7.69 -7.28
CA GLU A 193 18.70 7.57 -5.95
C GLU A 193 17.73 7.09 -4.88
N ASP A 194 16.50 7.61 -4.91
CA ASP A 194 15.50 7.44 -3.85
C ASP A 194 14.35 6.49 -4.22
N GLY A 195 14.23 6.11 -5.50
CA GLY A 195 13.16 5.25 -6.01
C GLY A 195 13.40 3.76 -5.76
N HIS A 196 12.35 2.96 -5.99
CA HIS A 196 12.47 1.51 -5.98
C HIS A 196 13.12 0.99 -7.27
N VAL A 197 13.51 -0.28 -7.27
CA VAL A 197 14.34 -0.87 -8.32
C VAL A 197 13.75 -0.69 -9.71
N LEU A 198 12.46 -0.99 -9.90
CA LEU A 198 11.82 -0.98 -11.21
C LEU A 198 11.59 0.45 -11.76
N PRO A 199 11.03 1.42 -11.00
CA PRO A 199 10.90 2.79 -11.49
C PRO A 199 12.29 3.45 -11.72
N ALA A 200 13.30 3.13 -10.90
CA ALA A 200 14.67 3.60 -11.13
C ALA A 200 15.28 3.02 -12.42
N LEU A 201 15.03 1.73 -12.72
CA LEU A 201 15.43 1.10 -13.99
C LEU A 201 14.75 1.77 -15.19
N MET A 202 13.44 2.02 -15.11
CA MET A 202 12.67 2.74 -16.14
C MET A 202 13.28 4.11 -16.42
N HIS A 203 13.62 4.87 -15.38
CA HIS A 203 14.24 6.19 -15.55
C HIS A 203 15.65 6.09 -16.16
N LYS A 204 16.50 5.17 -15.69
CA LYS A 204 17.83 4.97 -16.27
C LYS A 204 17.76 4.60 -17.76
N ILE A 205 16.83 3.74 -18.15
CA ILE A 205 16.65 3.32 -19.55
C ILE A 205 16.10 4.48 -20.39
N TYR A 206 15.17 5.27 -19.85
CA TYR A 206 14.70 6.50 -20.50
C TYR A 206 15.87 7.46 -20.79
N LEU A 207 16.75 7.69 -19.82
CA LEU A 207 17.93 8.55 -19.99
C LEU A 207 18.90 7.97 -21.01
N ALA A 208 19.14 6.66 -21.00
CA ALA A 208 20.00 6.01 -21.98
C ALA A 208 19.43 6.14 -23.41
N LYS A 209 18.11 5.98 -23.57
CA LYS A 209 17.42 6.10 -24.86
C LYS A 209 17.48 7.52 -25.41
N ASN A 210 17.13 8.51 -24.58
CA ASN A 210 16.86 9.87 -25.05
C ASN A 210 18.05 10.80 -24.94
N GLU A 211 19.00 10.51 -24.05
CA GLU A 211 20.18 11.35 -23.79
C GLU A 211 21.50 10.64 -24.11
N GLY A 212 21.47 9.37 -24.56
CA GLY A 212 22.67 8.60 -24.87
C GLY A 212 23.55 8.28 -23.65
N LYS A 213 22.99 8.35 -22.44
CA LYS A 213 23.69 8.02 -21.19
C LYS A 213 23.97 6.52 -21.09
N GLU A 214 25.06 6.16 -20.44
CA GLU A 214 25.37 4.76 -20.17
C GLU A 214 24.34 4.14 -19.22
N PHE A 215 23.82 2.97 -19.58
CA PHE A 215 22.89 2.22 -18.76
C PHE A 215 23.63 1.14 -17.96
N THR A 216 23.62 1.26 -16.65
CA THR A 216 24.17 0.24 -15.74
C THR A 216 23.14 -0.17 -14.70
N VAL A 217 22.89 -1.48 -14.62
CA VAL A 217 22.14 -2.11 -13.52
C VAL A 217 23.09 -2.25 -12.33
N TRP A 218 22.63 -1.86 -11.14
CA TRP A 218 23.44 -2.01 -9.93
C TRP A 218 23.37 -3.47 -9.43
N GLY A 219 24.54 -4.06 -9.16
CA GLY A 219 24.67 -5.44 -8.70
C GLY A 219 24.68 -6.47 -9.84
N THR A 220 24.57 -7.75 -9.49
CA THR A 220 24.67 -8.89 -10.42
C THR A 220 23.44 -9.07 -11.31
N GLY A 221 22.31 -8.47 -10.93
CA GLY A 221 21.02 -8.73 -11.56
C GLY A 221 20.37 -10.07 -11.20
N SER A 222 21.05 -10.92 -10.42
CA SER A 222 20.57 -12.25 -10.01
C SER A 222 19.48 -12.29 -8.92
N PRO A 223 19.32 -11.28 -8.02
CA PRO A 223 18.23 -11.31 -7.06
C PRO A 223 16.87 -11.40 -7.75
N ARG A 224 15.99 -12.24 -7.22
CA ARG A 224 14.64 -12.47 -7.75
C ARG A 224 13.58 -11.77 -6.90
N ARG A 225 12.54 -11.26 -7.54
CA ARG A 225 11.49 -10.44 -6.95
C ARG A 225 10.16 -10.72 -7.64
N GLN A 226 9.10 -10.81 -6.83
CA GLN A 226 7.73 -10.71 -7.31
C GLN A 226 7.34 -9.24 -7.44
N PHE A 227 6.78 -8.87 -8.59
CA PHE A 227 6.27 -7.54 -8.87
C PHE A 227 4.77 -7.57 -9.05
N ILE A 228 4.07 -6.59 -8.49
CA ILE A 228 2.62 -6.45 -8.63
C ILE A 228 2.31 -5.08 -9.24
N TYR A 229 1.48 -5.06 -10.27
CA TYR A 229 1.08 -3.82 -10.91
C TYR A 229 0.12 -3.04 -10.00
N SER A 230 0.30 -1.72 -9.90
CA SER A 230 -0.44 -0.90 -8.94
C SER A 230 -1.95 -0.93 -9.15
N LEU A 231 -2.42 -1.05 -10.40
CA LEU A 231 -3.87 -1.17 -10.68
C LEU A 231 -4.43 -2.52 -10.23
N ASP A 232 -3.66 -3.61 -10.31
CA ASP A 232 -4.10 -4.92 -9.81
C ASP A 232 -4.14 -4.93 -8.29
N LEU A 233 -3.10 -4.37 -7.66
CA LEU A 233 -3.08 -4.16 -6.21
C LEU A 233 -4.26 -3.30 -5.74
N ALA A 234 -4.63 -2.24 -6.50
CA ALA A 234 -5.77 -1.40 -6.16
C ALA A 234 -7.09 -2.17 -6.13
N ARG A 235 -7.35 -3.04 -7.11
CA ARG A 235 -8.53 -3.93 -7.13
C ARG A 235 -8.54 -4.86 -5.93
N LEU A 236 -7.40 -5.46 -5.61
CA LEU A 236 -7.26 -6.33 -4.44
C LEU A 236 -7.44 -5.58 -3.11
N PHE A 237 -7.01 -4.33 -3.01
CA PHE A 237 -7.28 -3.47 -1.84
C PHE A 237 -8.78 -3.21 -1.66
N ILE A 238 -9.49 -2.88 -2.75
CA ILE A 238 -10.92 -2.63 -2.75
C ILE A 238 -11.66 -3.91 -2.35
N TRP A 239 -11.28 -5.06 -2.91
CA TRP A 239 -11.81 -6.37 -2.52
C TRP A 239 -11.54 -6.66 -1.03
N THR A 240 -10.32 -6.41 -0.54
CA THR A 240 -9.97 -6.64 0.87
C THR A 240 -10.85 -5.79 1.79
N LEU A 241 -11.05 -4.52 1.43
CA LEU A 241 -11.91 -3.63 2.20
C LEU A 241 -13.35 -4.15 2.27
N ARG A 242 -13.88 -4.66 1.16
CA ARG A 242 -15.28 -5.09 1.06
C ARG A 242 -15.54 -6.48 1.65
N GLU A 243 -14.65 -7.44 1.41
CA GLU A 243 -14.94 -8.87 1.58
C GLU A 243 -14.04 -9.57 2.62
N TYR A 244 -12.81 -9.12 2.82
CA TYR A 244 -11.85 -9.85 3.67
C TYR A 244 -11.99 -9.48 5.15
N ASP A 245 -12.58 -10.39 5.94
CA ASP A 245 -12.99 -10.11 7.33
C ASP A 245 -12.03 -10.62 8.40
N GLU A 246 -10.92 -11.25 8.02
CA GLU A 246 -9.90 -11.72 8.95
C GLU A 246 -9.03 -10.57 9.49
N ILE A 247 -8.61 -10.71 10.74
CA ILE A 247 -7.65 -9.79 11.39
C ILE A 247 -6.23 -10.05 10.92
N ASP A 248 -5.91 -11.33 10.66
CA ASP A 248 -4.62 -11.71 10.12
C ASP A 248 -4.43 -11.10 8.73
N PRO A 249 -3.22 -10.58 8.44
CA PRO A 249 -2.95 -9.96 7.17
C PRO A 249 -3.00 -10.95 6.01
N ILE A 250 -3.10 -10.43 4.78
CA ILE A 250 -3.10 -11.23 3.54
C ILE A 250 -2.01 -10.74 2.58
N ILE A 251 -1.23 -11.65 2.00
CA ILE A 251 -0.24 -11.33 0.95
C ILE A 251 -0.98 -11.08 -0.36
N LEU A 252 -0.70 -9.91 -0.96
CA LEU A 252 -1.22 -9.56 -2.28
C LEU A 252 -0.07 -9.60 -3.28
N SER A 253 0.07 -10.73 -3.97
CA SER A 253 1.16 -10.98 -4.90
C SER A 253 0.75 -11.83 -6.10
N VAL A 254 1.66 -11.92 -7.06
CA VAL A 254 1.67 -12.95 -8.10
C VAL A 254 2.11 -14.30 -7.50
N GLY A 255 1.99 -15.38 -8.27
CA GLY A 255 2.48 -16.70 -7.87
C GLY A 255 4.01 -16.74 -7.69
N GLU A 256 4.52 -17.82 -7.10
CA GLU A 256 5.98 -18.04 -6.98
C GLU A 256 6.63 -18.28 -8.34
N GLU A 257 5.88 -18.91 -9.24
CA GLU A 257 6.25 -19.19 -10.62
C GLU A 257 6.45 -17.92 -11.47
N ASP A 258 5.82 -16.81 -11.07
CA ASP A 258 5.88 -15.51 -11.75
C ASP A 258 6.99 -14.59 -11.19
N GLU A 259 7.82 -15.10 -10.29
CA GLU A 259 8.98 -14.36 -9.82
C GLU A 259 9.97 -14.08 -10.97
N VAL A 260 10.56 -12.88 -11.00
CA VAL A 260 11.56 -12.51 -12.02
C VAL A 260 12.83 -11.96 -11.39
N SER A 261 13.97 -12.24 -12.00
CA SER A 261 15.25 -11.63 -11.64
C SER A 261 15.29 -10.14 -12.01
N ILE A 262 16.15 -9.38 -11.35
CA ILE A 262 16.38 -7.97 -11.72
C ILE A 262 16.87 -7.84 -13.17
N LYS A 263 17.63 -8.83 -13.67
CA LYS A 263 18.06 -8.88 -15.06
C LYS A 263 16.88 -9.05 -16.03
N GLU A 264 15.98 -10.00 -15.75
CA GLU A 264 14.75 -10.21 -16.54
C GLU A 264 13.86 -8.96 -16.52
N ALA A 265 13.66 -8.37 -15.35
CA ALA A 265 12.90 -7.13 -15.20
C ALA A 265 13.53 -5.97 -16.01
N ALA A 266 14.86 -5.82 -15.98
CA ALA A 266 15.54 -4.81 -16.79
C ALA A 266 15.32 -5.04 -18.29
N ASN A 267 15.38 -6.29 -18.77
CA ASN A 267 15.10 -6.63 -20.17
C ASN A 267 13.65 -6.29 -20.56
N MET A 268 12.67 -6.62 -19.72
CA MET A 268 11.27 -6.27 -19.97
C MET A 268 11.07 -4.75 -20.07
N VAL A 269 11.79 -3.97 -19.25
CA VAL A 269 11.73 -2.50 -19.34
C VAL A 269 12.39 -1.99 -20.62
N ILE A 270 13.51 -2.58 -21.06
CA ILE A 270 14.17 -2.24 -22.33
C ILE A 270 13.21 -2.50 -23.51
N GLU A 271 12.58 -3.67 -23.54
CA GLU A 271 11.59 -4.04 -24.55
C GLU A 271 10.38 -3.11 -24.52
N GLY A 272 9.86 -2.78 -23.33
CA GLY A 272 8.76 -1.83 -23.15
C GLY A 272 9.08 -0.41 -23.63
N HIS A 273 10.36 -0.03 -23.67
CA HIS A 273 10.82 1.23 -24.28
C HIS A 273 11.09 1.10 -25.80
N GLY A 274 10.83 -0.04 -26.42
CA GLY A 274 11.11 -0.30 -27.83
C GLY A 274 12.61 -0.33 -28.15
N LEU A 275 13.45 -0.66 -27.18
CA LEU A 275 14.87 -0.88 -27.35
C LEU A 275 15.16 -2.39 -27.50
N TYR A 276 16.22 -2.73 -28.22
CA TYR A 276 16.75 -4.09 -28.26
C TYR A 276 18.13 -4.10 -27.62
N TRP A 277 18.42 -5.11 -26.80
CA TRP A 277 19.77 -5.28 -26.26
C TRP A 277 20.75 -5.46 -27.42
N ARG A 278 21.57 -4.45 -27.69
CA ARG A 278 22.77 -4.63 -28.51
C ARG A 278 23.81 -5.26 -27.59
N SER A 279 23.90 -6.58 -27.58
CA SER A 279 25.08 -7.24 -27.04
C SER A 279 26.28 -6.68 -27.81
N GLN A 280 27.09 -5.85 -27.15
CA GLN A 280 28.43 -5.60 -27.65
C GLN A 280 29.16 -6.95 -27.59
N LEU A 281 29.37 -7.53 -28.77
CA LEU A 281 30.41 -8.52 -29.02
C LEU A 281 31.78 -7.89 -28.77
#